data_AF-A0A3S4E4I8-F1
#
_entry.id   AF-A0A3S4E4I8-F1
#
_cell.length_a   1.000
_cell.length_b   1.000
_cell.length_c   1.000
_cell.angle_alpha   90.00
_cell.angle_beta   90.00
_cell.angle_gamma   90.00
#
_symmetry.space_group_name_H-M   'P 1'
#
loop_
_entity.id
_entity.type
_entity.pdbx_description
1 polymer ?
#
loop_
_entity_poly.entity_id
_entity_poly.type
_entity_poly.pdbx_seq_one_letter_code
_entity_poly.pdbx_strand_id
1 'polypeptide(L)' 'MRDWLPLNALRAFESSARHLNFTRAARELNVTQAAVSQQVRMLEERLNIQLFKRLPRGWISPTKGWPYCRC' A
#
# COMPACT_ATOMS: atom_id res chain seq x y z
N MET A 1 -0.06 21.23 10.02
CA MET A 1 0.53 20.93 8.70
C MET A 1 -0.23 19.74 8.16
N ARG A 2 -0.99 19.91 7.07
CA ARG A 2 -1.72 18.81 6.44
C ARG A 2 -0.75 18.18 5.45
N ASP A 3 0.00 17.18 5.92
CA ASP A 3 0.82 16.35 5.04
C ASP A 3 -0.11 15.73 4.00
N TRP A 4 -0.07 16.31 2.80
CA TRP A 4 -0.91 15.91 1.68
C TRP A 4 -0.33 14.61 1.13
N LEU A 5 -0.60 13.52 1.86
CA LEU A 5 -0.35 12.19 1.38
C LEU A 5 -1.17 12.02 0.09
N PRO A 6 -0.56 11.51 -0.99
CA PRO A 6 -1.27 11.39 -2.25
C PRO A 6 -2.46 10.45 -2.01
N LEU A 7 -3.68 10.92 -2.26
CA LEU A 7 -4.90 10.11 -2.09
C LEU A 7 -4.80 8.76 -2.80
N ASN A 8 -4.13 8.74 -3.95
CA ASN A 8 -3.89 7.53 -4.72
C ASN A 8 -2.95 6.56 -3.97
N ALA A 9 -1.92 7.06 -3.29
CA ALA A 9 -1.01 6.23 -2.52
C ALA A 9 -1.67 5.63 -1.28
N LEU A 10 -2.54 6.38 -0.60
CA LEU A 10 -3.35 5.86 0.49
C LEU A 10 -4.35 4.80 0.00
N ARG A 11 -5.02 5.03 -1.13
CA ARG A 11 -5.93 4.04 -1.75
C ARG A 11 -5.19 2.77 -2.17
N ALA A 12 -4.03 2.91 -2.80
CA ALA A 12 -3.17 1.79 -3.16
C ALA A 12 -2.72 0.99 -1.95
N PHE A 13 -2.35 1.67 -0.87
CA PHE A 13 -1.99 1.04 0.40
C PHE A 13 -3.18 0.27 1.00
N GLU A 14 -4.36 0.90 1.13
CA GLU A 14 -5.56 0.30 1.69
C GLU A 14 -6.01 -0.94 0.90
N SER A 15 -6.14 -0.81 -0.42
CA SER A 15 -6.51 -1.94 -1.29
C SER A 15 -5.47 -3.05 -1.25
N SER A 16 -4.17 -2.72 -1.23
CA SER A 16 -3.09 -3.71 -1.07
C SER A 16 -3.10 -4.40 0.29
N ALA A 17 -3.45 -3.69 1.36
CA ALA A 17 -3.59 -4.25 2.70
C ALA A 17 -4.82 -5.18 2.80
N ARG A 18 -5.92 -4.85 2.11
CA ARG A 18 -7.15 -5.67 2.03
C ARG A 18 -6.91 -6.98 1.28
N HIS A 19 -6.23 -6.91 0.13
CA HIS A 19 -6.03 -8.08 -0.73
C HIS A 19 -4.75 -8.86 -0.45
N LEU A 20 -3.81 -8.28 0.31
CA LEU A 20 -2.45 -8.79 0.53
C LEU A 20 -1.73 -9.13 -0.79
N ASN A 21 -2.13 -8.46 -1.88
CA ASN A 21 -1.70 -8.75 -3.24
C ASN A 21 -1.82 -7.50 -4.14
N PHE A 22 -0.68 -7.02 -4.65
CA PHE A 22 -0.62 -5.86 -5.54
C PHE A 22 -1.38 -6.03 -6.86
N THR A 23 -1.44 -7.24 -7.41
CA THR A 23 -2.17 -7.51 -8.65
C THR A 23 -3.68 -7.42 -8.45
N ARG A 24 -4.19 -7.90 -7.31
CA ARG A 24 -5.61 -7.77 -6.96
C ARG A 24 -5.97 -6.32 -6.63
N ALA A 25 -5.12 -5.63 -5.88
CA ALA A 25 -5.32 -4.21 -5.58
C ALA A 25 -5.31 -3.34 -6.84
N ALA A 26 -4.39 -3.62 -7.77
CA ALA A 26 -4.33 -2.94 -9.06
C ALA A 26 -5.62 -3.12 -9.89
N ARG A 27 -6.20 -4.33 -9.87
CA ARG A 27 -7.48 -4.61 -10.52
C ARG A 27 -8.65 -3.85 -9.87
N GLU A 28 -8.70 -3.76 -8.54
CA GLU A 28 -9.76 -3.02 -7.84
C GLU A 28 -9.67 -1.51 -8.09
N LEU A 29 -8.45 -0.98 -8.18
CA LEU A 29 -8.20 0.45 -8.40
C LEU A 29 -8.13 0.83 -9.89
N ASN A 30 -8.38 -0.12 -10.80
CA ASN A 30 -8.28 0.06 -12.26
C ASN A 30 -6.94 0.68 -12.71
N VAL A 31 -5.84 0.28 -12.07
CA VAL A 31 -4.48 0.74 -12.39
C VAL A 31 -3.56 -0.44 -12.70
N THR A 32 -2.35 -0.16 -13.18
CA THR A 32 -1.35 -1.20 -13.39
C THR A 32 -0.71 -1.62 -12.06
N GLN A 33 -0.25 -2.88 -11.97
CA GLN A 33 0.51 -3.37 -10.81
C GLN A 33 1.74 -2.47 -10.53
N ALA A 34 2.41 -1.99 -11.58
CA ALA A 34 3.53 -1.08 -11.48
C ALA A 34 3.15 0.24 -10.80
N ALA A 35 1.99 0.82 -11.15
CA ALA A 35 1.49 2.04 -10.52
C ALA A 35 1.20 1.85 -9.02
N VAL A 36 0.58 0.73 -8.63
CA VAL A 36 0.35 0.41 -7.21
C VAL A 36 1.68 0.26 -6.47
N SER A 37 2.65 -0.46 -7.04
CA SER A 37 3.97 -0.64 -6.43
C SER A 37 4.71 0.69 -6.27
N GLN A 38 4.61 1.60 -7.26
CA GLN A 38 5.23 2.92 -7.19
C GLN A 38 4.56 3.80 -6.15
N GLN A 39 3.22 3.82 -6.12
CA GLN A 39 2.45 4.60 -5.16
C GLN A 39 2.73 4.18 -3.71
N VAL A 40 2.83 2.87 -3.46
CA VAL A 40 3.21 2.32 -2.16
C VAL A 40 4.66 2.68 -1.80
N ARG A 41 5.58 2.57 -2.75
CA ARG A 41 6.98 2.96 -2.52
C ARG A 41 7.11 4.45 -2.20
N MET A 42 6.41 5.32 -2.92
CA MET A 42 6.39 6.76 -2.62
C MET A 42 5.81 7.05 -1.23
N LEU A 43 4.84 6.25 -0.77
CA LEU A 43 4.28 6.36 0.56
C LEU A 43 5.29 5.95 1.64
N GLU A 44 6.00 4.84 1.41
CA GLU A 44 7.08 4.37 2.29
C GLU A 44 8.23 5.39 2.36
N GLU A 45 8.64 5.96 1.22
CA GLU A 45 9.68 6.99 1.15
C GLU A 45 9.28 8.26 1.89
N ARG A 46 8.02 8.71 1.76
CA ARG A 46 7.51 9.90 2.45
C ARG A 46 7.39 9.71 3.96
N LEU A 47 6.95 8.54 4.41
CA LEU A 47 6.79 8.24 5.83
C LEU A 47 8.08 7.73 6.47
N ASN A 48 9.11 7.44 5.65
CA ASN A 48 10.37 6.84 6.04
C ASN A 48 10.20 5.55 6.88
N ILE A 49 9.15 4.79 6.55
CA ILE A 49 8.80 3.53 7.21
C ILE A 49 8.42 2.49 6.18
N GLN A 50 8.78 1.24 6.47
CA GLN A 50 8.45 0.12 5.60
C GLN A 50 7.05 -0.40 5.93
N LEU A 51 6.12 -0.17 5.02
CA LEU A 51 4.71 -0.48 5.21
C LEU A 51 4.38 -1.92 4.83
N PHE A 52 5.09 -2.49 3.85
CA PHE A 52 4.91 -3.89 3.48
C PHE A 52 6.19 -4.69 3.63
N LYS A 53 6.04 -5.91 4.15
CA LYS A 53 7.10 -6.92 4.13
C LYS A 53 6.80 -7.96 3.07
N ARG A 54 7.74 -8.20 2.15
CA ARG A 54 7.68 -9.32 1.20
C ARG A 54 7.92 -10.63 1.95
N LEU A 55 6.92 -11.51 1.92
CA LEU A 55 7.05 -12.88 2.38
C LEU A 55 7.54 -13.78 1.24
N PRO A 56 8.23 -14.90 1.55
CA PRO A 56 8.81 -15.81 0.56
C PRO A 56 7.79 -16.44 -0.42
N ARG A 57 6.49 -16.35 -0.12
CA ARG A 57 5.39 -16.83 -1.00
C ARG A 57 4.81 -15.75 -1.93
N GLY A 58 5.46 -14.59 -2.03
CA GLY A 58 4.97 -13.44 -2.80
C GLY A 58 3.82 -12.69 -2.12
N TRP A 59 3.51 -13.04 -0.87
CA TRP A 59 2.50 -12.34 -0.07
C TRP A 59 3.13 -11.12 0.58
N ILE A 60 2.33 -10.07 0.71
CA ILE A 60 2.72 -8.86 1.43
C ILE A 60 1.93 -8.82 2.72
N SER A 61 2.63 -8.63 3.84
CA SER A 61 1.98 -8.32 5.12
C SER A 61 2.22 -6.85 5.44
N PRO A 62 1.18 -6.08 5.78
CA PRO A 62 1.38 -4.75 6.32
C PRO A 62 2.15 -4.88 7.64
N THR A 63 3.21 -4.09 7.82
CA THR A 63 3.98 -4.08 9.07
C THR A 63 3.06 -3.63 10.20
N LYS A 64 2.93 -4.47 11.23
CA LYS A 64 1.98 -4.34 12.34
C LYS A 64 2.23 -3.02 13.10
N GLY A 65 1.48 -1.98 12.76
CA GLY A 65 1.61 -0.67 13.39
C GLY A 65 0.57 0.38 12.98
N TRP A 66 -0.51 0.01 12.27
CA TRP A 66 -1.46 1.02 11.79
C TRP A 66 -2.76 1.06 12.61
N PRO A 67 -2.99 2.14 13.40
CA PRO A 67 -4.23 2.34 14.17
C PRO A 67 -5.45 2.77 13.32
N TYR A 68 -5.31 2.85 11.99
CA TYR A 68 -6.33 3.30 11.04
C TYR A 68 -6.90 2.19 10.14
N CYS A 69 -6.53 0.92 10.37
CA CYS A 69 -7.29 -0.20 9.80
C CYS A 69 -8.66 -0.27 10.46
N ARG A 70 -9.57 0.62 10.06
CA ARG A 70 -10.99 0.51 10.40
C ARG A 70 -11.57 -0.52 9.44
N CYS A 71 -12.02 -1.63 10.02
CA CYS A 71 -12.75 -2.71 9.36
C CYS A 71 -13.90 -2.18 8.49
#